data_AF-K9EEI6-F1
#
_entry.id   AF-K9EEI6-F1
#
_cell.length_a   1.000
_cell.length_b   1.000
_cell.length_c   1.000
_cell.angle_alpha   90.00
_cell.angle_beta   90.00
_cell.angle_gamma   90.00
#
_symmetry.space_group_name_H-M   'P 1'
#
loop_
_entity.id
_entity.type
_entity.pdbx_description
1 polymer ?
#
loop_
_entity_poly.entity_id
_entity_poly.type
_entity_poly.pdbx_seq_one_letter_code
_entity_poly.pdbx_strand_id
1 'polypeptide(L)'
;MLVALTGEDVPCGASETAAKLSRVAGVGVVLTDGGSGCVVVNKGNHGTAIRILPIASKRVPDSTGAGDSFYGALAAGLYAGLSLTEAAKRAVYAGAYAVET
;
A
#
# COMPACT_ATOMS: atom_id res chain seq x y z
N MET A 1 -1.09 -6.48 12.15
CA MET A 1 0.05 -6.87 11.29
C MET A 1 1.39 -6.31 11.79
N LEU A 2 1.49 -5.02 12.20
CA LEU A 2 2.76 -4.47 12.70
C LEU A 2 3.30 -5.18 13.96
N VAL A 3 2.44 -5.46 14.95
CA VAL A 3 2.84 -6.18 16.18
C VAL A 3 3.48 -7.54 15.86
N ALA A 4 2.97 -8.24 14.85
CA ALA A 4 3.51 -9.54 14.42
C ALA A 4 4.88 -9.43 13.72
N LEU A 5 5.23 -8.25 13.21
CA LEU A 5 6.48 -8.01 12.47
C LEU A 5 7.55 -7.32 13.32
N THR A 6 7.16 -6.51 14.31
CA THR A 6 8.11 -5.72 15.11
C THR A 6 8.04 -6.00 16.62
N GLY A 7 7.01 -6.69 17.12
CA GLY A 7 6.81 -6.91 18.56
C GLY A 7 6.46 -5.64 19.35
N GLU A 8 6.18 -4.54 18.65
CA GLU A 8 5.93 -3.21 19.24
C GLU A 8 4.51 -2.75 18.93
N ASP A 9 4.03 -1.80 19.73
CA ASP A 9 2.73 -1.14 19.51
C ASP A 9 2.66 -0.47 18.14
N VAL A 10 1.47 -0.58 17.53
CA VAL A 10 1.12 0.05 16.26
C VAL A 10 0.98 1.55 16.49
N PRO A 11 1.77 2.40 15.80
CA PRO A 11 1.59 3.84 15.89
C PRO A 11 0.22 4.31 15.41
N CYS A 12 -0.17 5.53 15.77
CA CYS A 12 -1.44 6.12 15.36
C CYS A 12 -1.39 6.50 13.88
N GLY A 13 -1.83 5.59 13.01
CA GLY A 13 -2.07 5.87 11.59
C GLY A 13 -1.09 5.19 10.62
N ALA A 14 -1.58 5.01 9.39
CA ALA A 14 -0.91 4.29 8.32
C ALA A 14 0.48 4.86 7.97
N SER A 15 0.62 6.19 7.93
CA SER A 15 1.88 6.85 7.58
C SER A 15 3.00 6.61 8.58
N GLU A 16 2.70 6.78 9.87
CA GLU A 16 3.66 6.57 10.94
C GLU A 16 4.03 5.09 11.06
N THR A 17 3.04 4.20 10.92
CA THR A 17 3.21 2.75 10.89
C THR A 17 4.15 2.32 9.76
N ALA A 18 3.92 2.80 8.53
CA ALA A 18 4.75 2.45 7.38
C ALA A 18 6.18 3.01 7.52
N ALA A 19 6.32 4.25 8.02
CA ALA A 19 7.62 4.88 8.27
C ALA A 19 8.44 4.08 9.30
N LYS A 20 7.80 3.69 10.40
CA LYS A 20 8.43 2.87 11.46
C LYS A 20 8.86 1.52 10.91
N LEU A 21 7.98 0.82 10.20
CA LEU A 21 8.30 -0.49 9.61
C LEU A 21 9.48 -0.39 8.64
N SER A 22 9.49 0.63 7.78
CA SER A 22 10.58 0.84 6.82
C SER A 22 11.92 1.08 7.51
N ARG A 23 11.94 1.84 8.62
CA ARG A 23 13.15 2.09 9.42
C ARG A 23 13.65 0.82 10.10
N VAL A 24 12.77 0.08 10.78
CA VAL A 24 13.12 -1.12 11.54
C VAL A 24 13.59 -2.25 10.62
N ALA A 25 12.87 -2.47 9.50
CA ALA A 25 13.17 -3.56 8.58
C ALA A 25 14.21 -3.19 7.50
N GLY A 26 14.52 -1.91 7.30
CA GLY A 26 15.48 -1.45 6.29
C GLY A 26 15.03 -1.68 4.84
N VAL A 27 13.72 -1.77 4.61
CA VAL A 27 13.11 -2.07 3.30
C VAL A 27 12.11 -0.99 2.86
N GLY A 28 11.76 -1.01 1.57
CA GLY A 28 10.61 -0.27 1.09
C GLY A 28 9.31 -0.91 1.58
N VAL A 29 8.33 -0.10 1.95
CA VAL A 29 7.06 -0.55 2.52
C VAL A 29 5.90 -0.01 1.70
N VAL A 30 4.94 -0.88 1.39
CA VAL A 30 3.61 -0.49 0.92
C VAL A 30 2.62 -0.98 1.96
N LEU A 31 1.83 -0.06 2.51
CA LEU A 31 0.82 -0.34 3.51
C LEU A 31 -0.55 0.05 2.97
N THR A 32 -1.38 -0.94 2.70
CA THR A 32 -2.77 -0.75 2.26
C THR A 32 -3.61 -0.15 3.40
N ASP A 33 -4.47 0.80 3.06
CA ASP A 33 -5.34 1.52 4.00
C ASP A 33 -6.80 1.47 3.52
N GLY A 34 -7.19 0.33 2.95
CA GLY A 34 -8.54 0.05 2.43
C GLY A 34 -9.04 1.15 1.48
N GLY A 35 -10.25 1.64 1.74
CA GLY A 35 -10.87 2.73 0.99
C GLY A 35 -10.14 4.07 1.05
N SER A 36 -9.07 4.19 1.85
CA SER A 36 -8.17 5.37 1.91
C SER A 36 -6.92 5.22 1.03
N GLY A 37 -6.87 4.17 0.20
CA GLY A 37 -5.76 3.90 -0.72
C GLY A 37 -4.60 3.17 -0.03
N CYS A 38 -3.39 3.70 -0.16
CA CYS A 38 -2.22 3.12 0.51
C CYS A 38 -1.15 4.16 0.85
N VAL A 39 -0.22 3.77 1.71
CA VAL A 39 1.01 4.52 2.01
C VAL A 39 2.22 3.77 1.45
N VAL A 40 3.15 4.51 0.87
CA VAL A 40 4.42 4.00 0.37
C VAL A 40 5.58 4.67 1.08
N VAL A 41 6.57 3.90 1.53
CA VAL A 41 7.86 4.40 1.98
C VAL A 41 8.94 3.74 1.11
N ASN A 42 9.70 4.54 0.38
CA ASN A 42 10.82 4.03 -0.41
C ASN A 42 12.00 3.68 0.50
N LYS A 43 12.73 2.61 0.16
CA LYS A 43 13.99 2.28 0.85
C LYS A 43 14.96 3.45 0.75
N GLY A 44 15.63 3.79 1.85
CA GLY A 44 16.59 4.90 1.91
C GLY A 44 15.96 6.29 2.05
N ASN A 45 14.63 6.41 2.06
CA ASN A 45 13.93 7.69 2.18
C ASN A 45 13.72 8.14 3.64
N HIS A 46 14.52 7.62 4.59
CA HIS A 46 14.48 7.94 6.03
C HIS A 46 13.09 7.84 6.71
N GLY A 47 12.18 7.05 6.16
CA GLY A 47 10.81 6.92 6.66
C GLY A 47 9.84 7.98 6.13
N THR A 48 10.19 8.74 5.09
CA THR A 48 9.25 9.66 4.44
C THR A 48 8.14 8.86 3.75
N ALA A 49 6.94 8.96 4.32
CA ALA A 49 5.72 8.32 3.83
C ALA A 49 5.06 9.14 2.72
N ILE A 50 4.67 8.47 1.65
CA ILE A 50 3.95 9.02 0.51
C ILE A 50 2.55 8.41 0.50
N ARG A 51 1.52 9.25 0.61
CA ARG A 51 0.12 8.82 0.49
C ARG A 51 -0.25 8.67 -0.98
N ILE A 52 -0.76 7.51 -1.36
CA ILE A 52 -1.47 7.31 -2.62
C ILE A 52 -2.96 7.32 -2.30
N LEU A 53 -3.66 8.30 -2.85
CA LEU A 53 -5.09 8.48 -2.65
C LEU A 53 -5.89 7.37 -3.33
N PRO A 54 -7.05 7.00 -2.78
CA PRO A 54 -7.94 6.02 -3.41
C PRO A 54 -8.46 6.54 -4.76
N ILE A 55 -8.82 5.62 -5.65
CA ILE A 55 -9.66 5.94 -6.79
C ILE A 55 -11.11 5.89 -6.32
N ALA A 56 -11.85 6.96 -6.58
CA ALA A 56 -13.24 7.08 -6.15
C ALA A 56 -14.13 6.12 -6.95
N SER A 57 -14.63 5.09 -6.28
CA SER A 57 -15.58 4.14 -6.83
C SER A 57 -17.02 4.56 -6.53
N LYS A 58 -17.86 4.62 -7.56
CA LYS A 58 -19.27 5.07 -7.43
C LYS A 58 -20.13 4.13 -6.58
N ARG A 59 -19.79 2.84 -6.56
CA ARG A 59 -20.47 1.80 -5.79
C ARG A 59 -19.49 0.67 -5.51
N VAL A 60 -19.42 0.21 -4.27
CA VAL A 60 -18.61 -0.95 -3.84
C VAL A 60 -19.58 -2.00 -3.27
N PRO A 61 -20.26 -2.78 -4.13
CA PRO A 61 -21.22 -3.78 -3.67
C PRO A 61 -20.53 -4.97 -2.98
N ASP A 62 -19.30 -5.29 -3.39
CA ASP A 62 -18.44 -6.32 -2.80
C ASP A 62 -16.98 -5.85 -2.86
N SER A 63 -16.21 -6.09 -1.79
CA SER A 63 -14.78 -5.75 -1.72
C SER A 63 -13.85 -6.95 -1.95
N THR A 64 -14.44 -8.13 -2.19
CA THR A 64 -13.73 -9.36 -2.48
C THR A 64 -12.82 -9.18 -3.70
N GLY A 65 -11.57 -9.66 -3.61
CA GLY A 65 -10.60 -9.59 -4.72
C GLY A 65 -9.91 -8.24 -4.90
N ALA A 66 -10.27 -7.19 -4.15
CA ALA A 66 -9.58 -5.89 -4.18
C ALA A 66 -8.09 -6.03 -3.81
N GLY A 67 -7.83 -6.80 -2.74
CA GLY A 67 -6.47 -7.06 -2.25
C GLY A 67 -5.63 -7.85 -3.25
N ASP A 68 -6.18 -8.93 -3.80
CA ASP A 68 -5.48 -9.76 -4.79
C ASP A 68 -5.16 -8.98 -6.06
N SER A 69 -6.11 -8.16 -6.53
CA SER A 69 -5.92 -7.27 -7.68
C SER A 69 -4.85 -6.21 -7.40
N PHE A 70 -4.86 -5.64 -6.20
CA PHE A 70 -3.83 -4.70 -5.74
C PHE A 70 -2.44 -5.36 -5.77
N TYR A 71 -2.26 -6.51 -5.10
CA TYR A 71 -0.95 -7.17 -5.02
C TYR A 71 -0.48 -7.71 -6.37
N GLY A 72 -1.39 -8.21 -7.21
CA GLY A 72 -1.08 -8.63 -8.58
C GLY A 72 -0.53 -7.48 -9.43
N ALA A 73 -1.23 -6.33 -9.42
CA ALA A 73 -0.78 -5.14 -10.15
C ALA A 73 0.51 -4.54 -9.57
N LEU A 74 0.69 -4.57 -8.24
CA LEU A 74 1.93 -4.15 -7.60
C LEU A 74 3.11 -5.02 -8.05
N ALA A 75 2.96 -6.34 -7.99
CA ALA A 75 3.99 -7.29 -8.39
C ALA A 75 4.34 -7.15 -9.89
N ALA A 76 3.33 -7.04 -10.75
CA ALA A 76 3.53 -6.81 -12.18
C ALA A 76 4.27 -5.49 -12.46
N GLY A 77 3.94 -4.42 -11.73
CA GLY A 77 4.61 -3.13 -11.84
C GLY A 77 6.09 -3.20 -11.45
N LEU A 78 6.39 -3.85 -10.31
CA LEU A 78 7.76 -4.04 -9.85
C LEU A 78 8.56 -4.92 -10.84
N TYR A 79 7.96 -6.00 -11.34
CA TYR A 79 8.58 -6.85 -12.36
C TYR A 79 8.91 -6.08 -13.65
N ALA A 80 8.03 -5.14 -14.04
CA ALA A 80 8.25 -4.26 -15.18
C ALA A 80 9.27 -3.13 -14.93
N GLY A 81 9.95 -3.11 -13.77
CA GLY A 81 10.98 -2.13 -13.45
C GLY A 81 10.45 -0.77 -12.97
N LEU A 82 9.16 -0.69 -12.60
CA LEU A 82 8.62 0.54 -12.00
C LEU A 82 9.18 0.75 -10.59
N SER A 83 9.24 2.02 -10.17
CA SER A 83 9.49 2.34 -8.77
C SER A 83 8.35 1.82 -7.89
N LEU A 84 8.63 1.61 -6.60
CA LEU A 84 7.63 1.15 -5.64
C LEU A 84 6.40 2.08 -5.61
N THR A 85 6.62 3.39 -5.70
CA THR A 85 5.57 4.40 -5.76
C THR A 85 4.74 4.30 -7.04
N GLU A 86 5.37 4.13 -8.21
CA GLU A 86 4.64 3.99 -9.47
C GLU A 86 3.86 2.67 -9.56
N ALA A 87 4.44 1.58 -9.06
CA ALA A 87 3.75 0.29 -8.96
C ALA A 87 2.55 0.38 -8.01
N ALA A 88 2.68 1.06 -6.86
CA ALA A 88 1.58 1.25 -5.91
C ALA A 88 0.44 2.09 -6.48
N LYS A 89 0.71 3.12 -7.29
CA LYS A 89 -0.34 3.88 -7.99
C LYS A 89 -1.19 2.97 -8.90
N ARG A 90 -0.54 2.09 -9.66
CA ARG A 90 -1.25 1.11 -10.51
C ARG A 90 -2.03 0.10 -9.66
N ALA A 91 -1.46 -0.33 -8.54
CA ALA A 91 -2.11 -1.26 -7.62
C ALA A 91 -3.41 -0.68 -7.01
N VAL A 92 -3.40 0.59 -6.58
CA VAL A 92 -4.61 1.27 -6.09
C VAL A 92 -5.70 1.30 -7.16
N TYR A 93 -5.33 1.60 -8.41
CA TYR A 93 -6.28 1.58 -9.52
C TYR A 93 -6.87 0.18 -9.77
N ALA A 94 -6.03 -0.85 -9.83
CA ALA A 94 -6.47 -2.22 -10.06
C ALA A 94 -7.40 -2.74 -8.95
N GLY A 95 -7.07 -2.45 -7.68
CA GLY A 95 -7.90 -2.83 -6.54
C GLY A 95 -9.27 -2.13 -6.54
N ALA A 96 -9.31 -0.83 -6.89
CA ALA A 96 -10.56 -0.10 -7.02
C ALA A 96 -11.42 -0.62 -8.19
N TYR A 97 -10.81 -0.90 -9.33
CA TYR A 97 -11.52 -1.43 -10.50
C TYR A 97 -12.16 -2.80 -10.24
N ALA A 98 -11.47 -3.67 -9.49
CA ALA A 98 -11.96 -5.02 -9.18
C ALA A 98 -13.25 -5.05 -8.35
N VAL A 99 -13.56 -3.95 -7.65
CA VAL A 99 -14.75 -3.84 -6.79
C VAL A 99 -15.84 -2.96 -7.38
N GLU A 100 -15.62 -2.41 -8.58
CA GLU A 100 -16.62 -1.65 -9.33
C GLU A 100 -17.47 -2.54 -10.27
N THR A 101 -17.04 -3.78 -10.53
CA THR A 101 -17.69 -4.74 -11.43
C THR A 101 -18.67 -5.64 -10.70
#